data_AF-A0A965WBF6-F1
#
_entry.id   AF-A0A965WBF6-F1
#
_cell.length_a   1.000
_cell.length_b   1.000
_cell.length_c   1.000
_cell.angle_alpha   90.00
_cell.angle_beta   90.00
_cell.angle_gamma   90.00
#
_symmetry.space_group_name_H-M   'P 1'
#
loop_
_entity.id
_entity.type
_entity.pdbx_description
1 polymer ?
#
loop_
_entity_poly.entity_id
_entity_poly.type
_entity_poly.pdbx_seq_one_letter_code
_entity_poly.pdbx_strand_id
1 'polypeptide(L)'
;MSVSTENQKKVKPEIPSLKSLERDFGQKFAYPASTKTYLQGSRPDVKAPIRVIEQLPTKTGETESANPPIPVYDTSGPYSDPDIVINLEKGLPKLRSQWISERGDTEQLAGPSSEYGEARAHDPATAHLRFSHIAAPRVAKSGANVSQMHYARKGIITPEMEYVALRESMGLEKLRQDPRYQQ
;
A
#
# COMPACT_ATOMS: atom_id res chain seq x y z
N MET A 1 -43.03 24.91 40.82
CA MET A 1 -42.66 24.16 39.59
C MET A 1 -41.20 24.47 39.30
N SER A 2 -40.31 23.61 39.77
CA SER A 2 -38.86 23.79 39.61
C SER A 2 -38.40 22.71 38.64
N VAL A 3 -38.09 23.10 37.40
CA VAL A 3 -37.65 22.16 36.36
C VAL A 3 -36.16 21.92 36.53
N SER A 4 -35.83 20.70 36.92
CA SER A 4 -34.47 20.16 36.99
C SER A 4 -33.83 20.20 35.60
N THR A 5 -32.68 20.87 35.47
CA THR A 5 -31.84 20.80 34.27
C THR A 5 -30.82 19.68 34.48
N GLU A 6 -31.12 18.50 33.92
CA GLU A 6 -30.15 17.40 33.82
C GLU A 6 -29.07 17.75 32.79
N ASN A 7 -27.85 17.90 33.28
CA ASN A 7 -26.66 18.15 32.48
C ASN A 7 -26.19 16.83 31.85
N GLN A 8 -26.60 16.56 30.60
CA GLN A 8 -26.13 15.40 29.84
C GLN A 8 -24.62 15.56 29.55
N LYS A 9 -23.79 14.84 30.32
CA LYS A 9 -22.38 14.65 30.01
C LYS A 9 -22.27 13.98 28.64
N LYS A 10 -21.78 14.72 27.63
CA LYS A 10 -21.33 14.15 26.36
C LYS A 10 -20.24 13.11 26.67
N VAL A 11 -20.58 11.84 26.51
CA VAL A 11 -19.63 10.74 26.55
C VAL A 11 -18.65 10.95 25.40
N LYS A 12 -17.36 11.18 25.71
CA LYS A 12 -16.31 11.17 24.68
C LYS A 12 -16.33 9.79 24.03
N PRO A 13 -16.38 9.69 22.69
CA PRO A 13 -16.27 8.39 22.04
C PRO A 13 -14.93 7.76 22.45
N GLU A 14 -14.98 6.56 23.02
CA GLU A 14 -13.78 5.78 23.31
C GLU A 14 -13.07 5.48 21.99
N ILE A 15 -11.79 5.85 21.92
CA ILE A 15 -10.95 5.54 20.76
C ILE A 15 -10.66 4.03 20.84
N PRO A 16 -10.99 3.24 19.81
CA PRO A 16 -10.68 1.83 19.78
C PRO A 16 -9.18 1.60 19.99
N SER A 17 -8.83 0.63 20.83
CA SER A 17 -7.44 0.21 20.99
C SER A 17 -6.84 -0.30 19.67
N LEU A 18 -5.53 -0.21 19.49
CA LEU A 18 -4.85 -0.76 18.30
C LEU A 18 -5.14 -2.26 18.12
N LYS A 19 -5.21 -3.02 19.21
CA LYS A 19 -5.58 -4.45 19.19
C LYS A 19 -7.02 -4.70 18.74
N SER A 20 -7.96 -3.83 19.09
CA SER A 20 -9.34 -3.93 18.58
C SER A 20 -9.41 -3.57 17.10
N LEU A 21 -8.61 -2.58 16.64
CA LEU A 21 -8.52 -2.26 15.22
C LEU A 21 -7.90 -3.42 14.42
N GLU A 22 -6.84 -4.06 14.91
CA GLU A 22 -6.27 -5.27 14.29
C GLU A 22 -7.31 -6.39 14.11
N ARG A 23 -8.24 -6.52 15.06
CA ARG A 23 -9.33 -7.51 15.02
C ARG A 23 -10.51 -7.07 14.15
N ASP A 24 -10.84 -5.78 14.10
CA ASP A 24 -11.91 -5.22 13.26
C ASP A 24 -11.50 -5.10 11.78
N PHE A 25 -10.20 -4.87 11.49
CA PHE A 25 -9.62 -5.09 10.16
C PHE A 25 -9.53 -6.58 9.78
N GLY A 26 -9.94 -7.49 10.67
CA GLY A 26 -10.24 -8.88 10.34
C GLY A 26 -11.25 -9.02 9.20
N GLN A 27 -11.99 -7.94 8.89
CA GLN A 27 -12.58 -7.74 7.58
C GLN A 27 -11.47 -7.28 6.60
N LYS A 28 -10.66 -8.24 6.13
CA LYS A 28 -9.82 -8.06 4.93
C LYS A 28 -10.65 -7.35 3.88
N PHE A 29 -10.06 -6.39 3.16
CA PHE A 29 -10.72 -5.79 2.00
C PHE A 29 -10.95 -6.89 0.96
N ALA A 30 -12.09 -7.55 1.07
CA ALA A 30 -12.48 -8.67 0.24
C ALA A 30 -13.39 -8.13 -0.84
N TYR A 31 -12.86 -8.12 -2.06
CA TYR A 31 -13.66 -7.87 -3.24
C TYR A 31 -14.29 -9.21 -3.64
N PRO A 32 -15.63 -9.34 -3.65
CA PRO A 32 -16.28 -10.57 -4.08
C PRO A 32 -15.80 -10.99 -5.48
N ALA A 33 -15.64 -12.30 -5.68
CA ALA A 33 -15.15 -12.89 -6.93
C ALA A 33 -13.84 -12.26 -7.44
N SER A 34 -13.01 -11.71 -6.56
CA SER A 34 -11.73 -11.12 -6.95
C SER A 34 -10.58 -11.70 -6.15
N THR A 35 -9.44 -11.88 -6.81
CA THR A 35 -8.21 -12.35 -6.18
C THR A 35 -7.09 -11.35 -6.43
N LYS A 36 -6.37 -10.98 -5.37
CA LYS A 36 -5.14 -10.20 -5.45
C LYS A 36 -4.08 -11.02 -6.18
N THR A 37 -3.38 -10.41 -7.14
CA THR A 37 -2.22 -11.02 -7.78
C THR A 37 -1.19 -9.96 -8.14
N TYR A 38 -0.03 -10.39 -8.62
CA TYR A 38 1.12 -9.52 -8.86
C TYR A 38 1.74 -9.79 -10.22
N LEU A 39 2.00 -8.71 -10.96
CA LEU A 39 2.86 -8.75 -12.13
C LEU A 39 4.30 -8.58 -11.66
N GLN A 40 5.11 -9.64 -11.83
CA GLN A 40 6.53 -9.58 -11.55
C GLN A 40 7.27 -8.86 -12.69
N GLY A 41 8.18 -7.96 -12.31
CA GLY A 41 9.10 -7.31 -13.23
C GLY A 41 10.36 -8.12 -13.51
N SER A 42 11.39 -7.40 -13.95
CA SER A 42 12.75 -7.90 -14.20
C SER A 42 13.40 -8.49 -12.95
N ARG A 43 12.98 -8.04 -11.76
CA ARG A 43 13.46 -8.52 -10.47
C ARG A 43 12.34 -9.14 -9.62
N PRO A 44 12.64 -10.15 -8.79
CA PRO A 44 11.64 -10.79 -7.91
C PRO A 44 10.99 -9.85 -6.90
N ASP A 45 11.64 -8.76 -6.51
CA ASP A 45 11.15 -7.77 -5.56
C ASP A 45 10.25 -6.69 -6.21
N VAL A 46 10.28 -6.55 -7.55
CA VAL A 46 9.39 -5.64 -8.29
C VAL A 46 8.09 -6.38 -8.63
N LYS A 47 7.06 -6.17 -7.81
CA LYS A 47 5.75 -6.83 -7.93
C LYS A 47 4.62 -5.80 -7.98
N ALA A 48 4.11 -5.50 -9.18
CA ALA A 48 3.01 -4.56 -9.35
C ALA A 48 1.66 -5.24 -9.04
N PRO A 49 0.88 -4.75 -8.06
CA PRO A 49 -0.38 -5.37 -7.67
C PRO A 49 -1.48 -5.08 -8.68
N ILE A 50 -2.22 -6.13 -9.00
CA ILE A 50 -3.50 -6.08 -9.70
C ILE A 50 -4.49 -6.98 -8.95
N ARG A 51 -5.77 -6.90 -9.28
CA ARG A 51 -6.73 -7.93 -8.89
C ARG A 51 -7.39 -8.50 -10.13
N VAL A 52 -7.68 -9.79 -10.11
CA VAL A 52 -8.41 -10.48 -11.18
C VAL A 52 -9.84 -10.73 -10.74
N ILE A 53 -10.81 -10.38 -11.56
CA ILE A 53 -12.24 -10.61 -11.31
C ILE A 53 -12.68 -11.85 -12.06
N GLU A 54 -13.17 -12.85 -11.36
CA GLU A 54 -13.77 -14.04 -11.96
C GLU A 54 -15.14 -13.71 -12.56
N GLN A 55 -15.38 -14.24 -13.75
CA GLN A 55 -16.65 -14.09 -14.45
C GLN A 55 -17.41 -15.41 -14.41
N LEU A 56 -18.73 -15.33 -14.26
CA LEU A 56 -19.57 -16.50 -14.45
C LEU A 56 -19.51 -16.95 -15.93
N PRO A 57 -19.64 -18.25 -16.23
CA PRO A 57 -19.76 -18.73 -17.60
C PRO A 57 -20.95 -18.10 -18.35
N THR A 58 -20.77 -17.82 -19.64
CA THR A 58 -21.84 -17.40 -20.53
C THR A 58 -22.67 -18.62 -20.92
N LYS A 59 -23.99 -18.58 -20.70
CA LYS A 59 -24.91 -19.63 -21.16
C LYS A 59 -25.50 -19.27 -22.51
N THR A 60 -25.50 -20.21 -23.45
CA THR A 60 -26.14 -20.08 -24.77
C THR A 60 -26.93 -21.35 -25.08
N GLY A 61 -28.24 -21.31 -24.84
CA GLY A 61 -29.09 -22.51 -24.85
C GLY A 61 -28.68 -23.48 -23.75
N GLU A 62 -28.38 -24.72 -24.12
CA GLU A 62 -27.86 -25.76 -23.20
C GLU A 62 -26.33 -25.74 -23.06
N THR A 63 -25.63 -24.87 -23.80
CA THR A 63 -24.16 -24.79 -23.76
C THR A 63 -23.69 -23.72 -22.78
N GLU A 64 -22.58 -24.00 -22.07
CA GLU A 64 -21.88 -23.04 -21.22
C GLU A 64 -20.46 -22.80 -21.74
N SER A 65 -20.06 -21.53 -21.82
CA SER A 65 -18.71 -21.12 -22.20
C SER A 65 -18.06 -20.34 -21.07
N ALA A 66 -16.87 -20.78 -20.63
CA ALA A 66 -16.14 -20.10 -19.57
C ALA A 66 -15.61 -18.73 -20.05
N ASN A 67 -15.78 -17.71 -19.22
CA ASN A 67 -15.22 -16.39 -19.47
C ASN A 67 -13.86 -16.25 -18.77
N PRO A 68 -12.82 -15.70 -19.42
CA PRO A 68 -11.54 -15.47 -18.75
C PRO A 68 -11.71 -14.42 -17.64
N PRO A 69 -10.90 -14.44 -16.58
CA PRO A 69 -10.96 -13.43 -15.54
C PRO A 69 -10.54 -12.04 -16.06
N ILE A 70 -11.05 -10.96 -15.47
CA ILE A 70 -10.70 -9.59 -15.88
C ILE A 70 -9.67 -9.00 -14.92
N PRO A 71 -8.43 -8.75 -15.34
CA PRO A 71 -7.45 -8.03 -14.52
C PRO A 71 -7.83 -6.55 -14.46
N VAL A 72 -7.77 -5.98 -13.26
CA VAL A 72 -8.01 -4.56 -13.02
C VAL A 72 -6.98 -3.99 -12.05
N TYR A 73 -6.83 -2.67 -12.12
CA TYR A 73 -5.96 -1.92 -11.23
C TYR A 73 -6.37 -2.11 -9.77
N ASP A 74 -5.39 -2.27 -8.88
CA ASP A 74 -5.65 -2.45 -7.46
C ASP A 74 -4.77 -1.55 -6.57
N THR A 75 -5.42 -0.64 -5.85
CA THR A 75 -4.83 0.32 -4.91
C THR A 75 -5.02 -0.06 -3.45
N SER A 76 -5.69 -1.18 -3.15
CA SER A 76 -5.96 -1.63 -1.77
C SER A 76 -4.70 -2.01 -0.98
N GLY A 77 -3.54 -2.14 -1.65
CA GLY A 77 -2.28 -2.49 -1.00
C GLY A 77 -2.30 -3.90 -0.36
N PRO A 78 -1.49 -4.14 0.68
CA PRO A 78 -1.44 -5.42 1.39
C PRO A 78 -2.73 -5.80 2.13
N TYR A 79 -3.69 -4.89 2.29
CA TYR A 79 -4.91 -5.12 3.08
C TYR A 79 -5.93 -6.05 2.41
N SER A 80 -5.83 -6.27 1.10
CA SER A 80 -6.62 -7.26 0.35
C SER A 80 -5.85 -8.54 0.05
N ASP A 81 -4.58 -8.61 0.44
CA ASP A 81 -3.74 -9.78 0.22
C ASP A 81 -3.98 -10.80 1.34
N PRO A 82 -4.51 -12.00 1.05
CA PRO A 82 -4.81 -12.96 2.09
C PRO A 82 -3.56 -13.51 2.77
N ASP A 83 -2.39 -13.45 2.12
CA ASP A 83 -1.14 -14.04 2.58
C ASP A 83 -0.34 -13.07 3.45
N ILE A 84 -0.74 -11.80 3.53
CA ILE A 84 -0.05 -10.77 4.33
C ILE A 84 -0.80 -10.55 5.64
N VAL A 85 -0.12 -10.80 6.76
CA VAL A 85 -0.60 -10.44 8.09
C VAL A 85 -0.24 -8.99 8.39
N ILE A 86 -1.25 -8.14 8.55
CA ILE A 86 -1.08 -6.73 8.90
C ILE A 86 -0.95 -6.58 10.40
N ASN A 87 0.14 -5.93 10.83
CA ASN A 87 0.33 -5.48 12.21
C ASN A 87 0.41 -3.95 12.19
N LEU A 88 -0.56 -3.29 12.81
CA LEU A 88 -0.67 -1.83 12.76
C LEU A 88 0.42 -1.14 13.57
N GLU A 89 0.87 -1.77 14.65
CA GLU A 89 1.96 -1.24 15.48
C GLU A 89 3.29 -1.21 14.71
N LYS A 90 3.54 -2.24 13.87
CA LYS A 90 4.75 -2.40 13.04
C LYS A 90 4.68 -1.64 11.72
N GLY A 91 3.48 -1.31 11.26
CA GLY A 91 3.25 -0.71 9.95
C GLY A 91 3.46 -1.70 8.79
N LEU A 92 3.36 -1.17 7.56
CA LEU A 92 3.47 -1.99 6.36
C LEU A 92 4.92 -2.39 6.05
N PRO A 93 5.14 -3.54 5.37
CA PRO A 93 6.45 -3.93 4.87
C PRO A 93 7.07 -2.83 3.99
N LYS A 94 8.33 -2.50 4.23
CA LYS A 94 9.03 -1.43 3.51
C LYS A 94 9.65 -1.93 2.19
N LEU A 95 8.79 -2.35 1.25
CA LEU A 95 9.18 -3.00 -0.02
C LEU A 95 10.25 -2.23 -0.80
N ARG A 96 10.21 -0.90 -0.77
CA ARG A 96 11.13 -0.01 -1.52
C ARG A 96 12.48 0.25 -0.84
N SER A 97 12.70 -0.27 0.37
CA SER A 97 13.90 0.09 1.15
C SER A 97 15.18 -0.29 0.41
N GLN A 98 15.22 -1.49 -0.16
CA GLN A 98 16.37 -1.98 -0.90
C GLN A 98 16.63 -1.16 -2.18
N TRP A 99 15.57 -0.82 -2.93
CA TRP A 99 15.67 0.02 -4.13
C TRP A 99 16.27 1.39 -3.83
N ILE A 100 15.95 1.94 -2.66
CA ILE A 100 16.47 3.24 -2.21
C ILE A 100 17.91 3.11 -1.74
N SER A 101 18.25 2.09 -0.95
CA SER A 101 19.60 1.93 -0.40
C SER A 101 20.64 1.58 -1.48
N GLU A 102 20.28 0.75 -2.45
CA GLU A 102 21.21 0.27 -3.49
C GLU A 102 21.71 1.38 -4.42
N ARG A 103 20.97 2.49 -4.56
CA ARG A 103 21.40 3.66 -5.37
C ARG A 103 22.59 4.40 -4.76
N GLY A 104 22.82 4.26 -3.46
CA GLY A 104 23.99 4.84 -2.78
C GLY A 104 24.01 6.37 -2.70
N ASP A 105 22.91 7.07 -2.99
CA ASP A 105 22.78 8.52 -3.04
C ASP A 105 21.99 9.12 -1.86
N THR A 106 21.59 8.28 -0.92
CA THR A 106 20.90 8.67 0.32
C THR A 106 21.65 8.23 1.57
N GLU A 107 21.38 8.90 2.68
CA GLU A 107 21.89 8.56 4.01
C GLU A 107 20.78 8.60 5.07
N GLN A 108 20.95 7.77 6.10
CA GLN A 108 20.01 7.63 7.20
C GLN A 108 20.39 8.61 8.32
N LEU A 109 19.48 9.48 8.72
CA LEU A 109 19.70 10.35 9.87
C LEU A 109 19.54 9.58 11.18
N ALA A 110 20.04 10.14 12.29
CA ALA A 110 19.79 9.60 13.63
C ALA A 110 18.34 9.82 14.09
N GLY A 111 17.67 10.86 13.57
CA GLY A 111 16.31 11.24 13.92
C GLY A 111 15.82 12.42 13.07
N PRO A 112 14.64 12.97 13.39
CA PRO A 112 14.18 14.24 12.82
C PRO A 112 15.22 15.34 13.01
N SER A 113 15.44 16.15 11.99
CA SER A 113 16.40 17.27 12.01
C SER A 113 15.73 18.64 11.84
N SER A 114 14.41 18.70 11.72
CA SER A 114 13.67 19.95 11.67
C SER A 114 13.29 20.36 13.08
N GLU A 115 13.29 21.67 13.36
CA GLU A 115 12.86 22.23 14.65
C GLU A 115 11.50 21.67 15.09
N TYR A 116 10.53 21.61 14.17
CA TYR A 116 9.22 21.04 14.44
C TYR A 116 9.29 19.53 14.77
N GLY A 117 10.09 18.76 14.01
CA GLY A 117 10.24 17.32 14.21
C GLY A 117 10.88 16.98 15.55
N GLU A 118 11.92 17.72 15.95
CA GLU A 118 12.57 17.60 17.25
C GLU A 118 11.63 17.97 18.40
N ALA A 119 10.97 19.13 18.29
CA ALA A 119 10.00 19.57 19.30
C ALA A 119 8.87 18.55 19.50
N ARG A 120 8.33 17.99 18.40
CA ARG A 120 7.29 16.96 18.46
C ARG A 120 7.81 15.61 18.96
N ALA A 121 9.10 15.29 18.84
CA ALA A 121 9.70 14.07 19.37
C ALA A 121 9.91 14.13 20.90
N HIS A 122 10.11 15.33 21.46
CA HIS A 122 10.34 15.54 22.89
C HIS A 122 9.09 15.95 23.70
N ASP A 123 7.95 16.20 23.04
CA ASP A 123 6.71 16.62 23.70
C ASP A 123 6.07 15.48 24.53
N PRO A 124 6.04 15.54 25.88
CA PRO A 124 5.45 14.48 26.70
C PRO A 124 3.92 14.36 26.53
N ALA A 125 3.23 15.46 26.18
CA ALA A 125 1.77 15.46 26.06
C ALA A 125 1.29 14.58 24.89
N THR A 126 2.11 14.44 23.85
CA THR A 126 1.80 13.64 22.65
C THR A 126 2.54 12.30 22.61
N ALA A 127 3.34 11.97 23.63
CA ALA A 127 4.13 10.74 23.66
C ALA A 127 3.29 9.48 23.49
N HIS A 128 2.10 9.44 24.11
CA HIS A 128 1.16 8.30 24.03
C HIS A 128 0.49 8.14 22.65
N LEU A 129 0.57 9.14 21.76
CA LEU A 129 0.04 9.09 20.39
C LEU A 129 1.08 8.61 19.37
N ARG A 130 2.35 8.49 19.76
CA ARG A 130 3.42 8.11 18.84
C ARG A 130 3.38 6.60 18.58
N PHE A 131 3.59 6.23 17.33
CA PHE A 131 3.84 4.83 17.00
C PHE A 131 5.10 4.32 17.70
N SER A 132 5.06 3.07 18.14
CA SER A 132 6.17 2.40 18.84
C SER A 132 7.46 2.35 18.01
N HIS A 133 7.32 2.34 16.68
CA HIS A 133 8.43 2.25 15.74
C HIS A 133 8.60 3.55 14.94
N ILE A 134 9.40 4.48 15.48
CA ILE A 134 9.79 5.69 14.76
C ILE A 134 10.97 5.33 13.84
N ALA A 135 10.68 5.21 12.54
CA ALA A 135 11.73 5.07 11.55
C ALA A 135 12.46 6.41 11.40
N ALA A 136 13.80 6.38 11.51
CA ALA A 136 14.56 7.59 11.30
C ALA A 136 14.38 8.12 9.85
N PRO A 137 14.44 9.44 9.62
CA PRO A 137 14.36 10.01 8.29
C PRO A 137 15.59 9.69 7.45
N ARG A 138 15.39 9.59 6.14
CA ARG A 138 16.45 9.42 5.14
C ARG A 138 16.49 10.64 4.24
N VAL A 139 17.69 11.12 3.94
CA VAL A 139 17.93 12.31 3.11
C VAL A 139 18.85 12.00 1.95
N ALA A 140 18.89 12.87 0.95
CA ALA A 140 19.92 12.83 -0.08
C ALA A 140 21.27 13.16 0.55
N LYS A 141 22.33 12.48 0.09
CA LYS A 141 23.70 12.89 0.42
C LYS A 141 23.98 14.30 -0.09
N SER A 142 24.93 14.99 0.54
CA SER A 142 25.36 16.32 0.09
C SER A 142 25.71 16.32 -1.41
N GLY A 143 25.12 17.27 -2.16
CA GLY A 143 25.31 17.40 -3.61
C GLY A 143 24.52 16.39 -4.47
N ALA A 144 23.80 15.44 -3.89
CA ALA A 144 22.96 14.50 -4.63
C ALA A 144 21.54 15.04 -4.86
N ASN A 145 20.89 14.55 -5.93
CA ASN A 145 19.46 14.77 -6.17
C ASN A 145 18.78 13.42 -6.37
N VAL A 146 17.77 13.15 -5.56
CA VAL A 146 17.13 11.82 -5.46
C VAL A 146 15.75 11.76 -6.09
N SER A 147 15.35 12.81 -6.82
CA SER A 147 14.04 12.86 -7.48
C SER A 147 13.98 11.92 -8.70
N GLN A 148 12.80 11.37 -8.97
CA GLN A 148 12.58 10.52 -10.16
C GLN A 148 12.87 11.30 -11.45
N MET A 149 12.58 12.60 -11.49
CA MET A 149 12.92 13.48 -12.61
C MET A 149 14.44 13.58 -12.84
N HIS A 150 15.24 13.61 -11.78
CA HIS A 150 16.70 13.63 -11.88
C HIS A 150 17.23 12.35 -12.54
N TYR A 151 16.76 11.18 -12.10
CA TYR A 151 17.15 9.90 -12.70
C TYR A 151 16.70 9.81 -14.16
N ALA A 152 15.47 10.19 -14.47
CA ALA A 152 14.94 10.17 -15.83
C ALA A 152 15.77 11.05 -16.78
N ARG A 153 16.14 12.27 -16.36
CA ARG A 153 17.00 13.18 -17.16
C ARG A 153 18.42 12.64 -17.37
N LYS A 154 18.89 11.73 -16.51
CA LYS A 154 20.17 11.02 -16.67
C LYS A 154 20.04 9.74 -17.51
N GLY A 155 18.83 9.39 -17.99
CA GLY A 155 18.59 8.14 -18.70
C GLY A 155 18.59 6.90 -17.80
N ILE A 156 18.41 7.07 -16.49
CA ILE A 156 18.38 5.97 -15.52
C ILE A 156 16.93 5.53 -15.31
N ILE A 157 16.64 4.26 -15.59
CA ILE A 157 15.35 3.63 -15.26
C ILE A 157 15.44 3.09 -13.82
N THR A 158 14.61 3.61 -12.93
CA THR A 158 14.54 3.14 -11.55
C THR A 158 13.57 1.96 -11.39
N PRO A 159 13.69 1.14 -10.33
CA PRO A 159 12.70 0.12 -10.02
C PRO A 159 11.28 0.69 -9.87
N GLU A 160 11.15 1.94 -9.40
CA GLU A 160 9.86 2.63 -9.34
C GLU A 160 9.25 2.90 -10.73
N MET A 161 10.07 3.26 -11.73
CA MET A 161 9.60 3.46 -13.11
C MET A 161 9.12 2.14 -13.72
N GLU A 162 9.87 1.05 -13.54
CA GLU A 162 9.46 -0.28 -13.98
C GLU A 162 8.16 -0.73 -13.28
N TYR A 163 8.09 -0.58 -11.96
CA TYR A 163 6.90 -0.93 -11.18
C TYR A 163 5.65 -0.25 -11.73
N VAL A 164 5.73 1.05 -12.04
CA VAL A 164 4.60 1.80 -12.63
C VAL A 164 4.30 1.29 -14.05
N ALA A 165 5.31 1.09 -14.90
CA ALA A 165 5.09 0.58 -16.25
C ALA A 165 4.37 -0.79 -16.26
N LEU A 166 4.75 -1.71 -15.36
CA LEU A 166 4.06 -2.98 -15.16
C LEU A 166 2.61 -2.76 -14.75
N ARG A 167 2.38 -1.89 -13.77
CA ARG A 167 1.06 -1.62 -13.20
C ARG A 167 0.10 -1.01 -14.21
N GLU A 168 0.58 -0.05 -15.00
CA GLU A 168 -0.22 0.59 -16.07
C GLU A 168 -0.47 -0.36 -17.25
N SER A 169 0.43 -1.30 -17.52
CA SER A 169 0.22 -2.30 -18.58
C SER A 169 -0.87 -3.31 -18.25
N MET A 170 -1.13 -3.58 -16.95
CA MET A 170 -2.01 -4.65 -16.44
C MET A 170 -1.78 -6.02 -17.10
N GLY A 171 -0.59 -6.27 -17.67
CA GLY A 171 -0.28 -7.52 -18.38
C GLY A 171 -0.95 -7.66 -19.74
N LEU A 172 -1.43 -6.57 -20.36
CA LEU A 172 -2.16 -6.57 -21.63
C LEU A 172 -1.50 -7.38 -22.75
N GLU A 173 -0.18 -7.37 -22.86
CA GLU A 173 0.54 -8.16 -23.87
C GLU A 173 0.31 -9.66 -23.68
N LYS A 174 0.40 -10.16 -22.44
CA LYS A 174 0.13 -11.57 -22.11
C LYS A 174 -1.33 -11.92 -22.37
N LEU A 175 -2.25 -11.02 -22.04
CA LEU A 175 -3.68 -11.22 -22.29
C LEU A 175 -3.98 -11.33 -23.79
N ARG A 176 -3.35 -10.52 -24.63
CA ARG A 176 -3.53 -10.58 -26.10
C ARG A 176 -3.04 -11.90 -26.71
N GLN A 177 -2.03 -12.52 -26.11
CA GLN A 177 -1.49 -13.81 -26.54
C GLN A 177 -2.29 -15.00 -26.00
N ASP A 178 -3.14 -14.78 -25.00
CA ASP A 178 -3.95 -15.82 -24.39
C ASP A 178 -5.23 -16.05 -25.22
N PRO A 179 -5.41 -17.26 -25.82
CA PRO A 179 -6.56 -17.55 -26.67
C PRO A 179 -7.91 -17.35 -25.98
N ARG A 180 -7.97 -17.42 -24.64
CA ARG A 180 -9.22 -17.20 -23.89
C ARG A 180 -9.74 -15.77 -24.00
N TYR A 181 -8.87 -14.82 -24.32
CA TYR A 181 -9.21 -13.39 -24.49
C TYR A 181 -9.32 -12.98 -25.97
N GLN A 182 -9.09 -13.91 -26.90
CA GLN A 182 -9.33 -13.68 -28.33
C GLN A 182 -10.78 -14.07 -28.62
N GLN A 183 -11.67 -13.06 -28.61
CA GLN A 183 -13.05 -13.20 -29.07
C GLN A 183 -13.19 -12.73 -30.51
#